data_AF-J0QX07-F1
#
_entry.id   AF-J0QX07-F1
#
_cell.length_a   1.000
_cell.length_b   1.000
_cell.length_c   1.000
_cell.angle_alpha   90.00
_cell.angle_beta   90.00
_cell.angle_gamma   90.00
#
_symmetry.space_group_name_H-M   'P 1'
#
loop_
_entity.id
_entity.type
_entity.pdbx_description
1 polymer ?
#
loop_
_entity_poly.entity_id
_entity_poly.type
_entity_poly.pdbx_seq_one_letter_code
_entity_poly.pdbx_strand_id
1 'polypeptide(L)'
;MERILTELDKTNIEKESKELQEFYNSVRLRASGIISPLARQNLIITLYESFFAKAFKKTTDRLGIVYTPVEVVDFIIHSVDDVLRNEFGKSLGSRGVSILDPFTGTGTFITRLLQSNLIKPEDMEYKFRHDIHANEIVLLAYYIAAINIESTYHSLMKGEYIPFKHIGLTDTFLML
;
A
#
# COMPACT_ATOMS: atom_id res chain seq x y z
N MET A 1 -5.49 -12.22 -11.94
CA MET A 1 -4.99 -11.65 -13.21
C MET A 1 -4.23 -12.68 -14.03
N GLU A 2 -3.17 -13.31 -13.52
CA GLU A 2 -2.37 -14.31 -14.28
C GLU A 2 -3.20 -15.40 -14.94
N ARG A 3 -4.15 -16.00 -14.21
CA ARG A 3 -5.06 -17.01 -14.77
C ARG A 3 -5.83 -16.56 -16.02
N ILE A 4 -6.22 -15.27 -16.09
CA ILE A 4 -6.92 -14.73 -17.26
C ILE A 4 -5.92 -14.51 -18.41
N LEU A 5 -4.73 -13.99 -18.12
CA LEU A 5 -3.67 -13.81 -19.11
C LEU A 5 -3.23 -15.14 -19.71
N THR A 6 -3.09 -16.20 -18.91
CA THR A 6 -2.76 -17.55 -19.40
C THR A 6 -3.82 -18.12 -20.33
N GLU A 7 -5.10 -17.83 -20.10
CA GLU A 7 -6.17 -18.24 -21.01
C GLU A 7 -6.20 -17.41 -22.29
N LEU A 8 -5.86 -16.12 -22.21
CA LEU A 8 -5.78 -15.20 -23.35
C LEU A 8 -4.51 -15.38 -24.20
N ASP A 9 -3.39 -15.81 -23.62
CA ASP A 9 -2.13 -16.08 -24.34
C ASP A 9 -2.27 -17.15 -25.43
N LYS A 10 -3.33 -17.98 -25.35
CA LYS A 10 -3.75 -18.89 -26.43
C LYS A 10 -4.11 -18.15 -27.74
N THR A 11 -4.21 -16.82 -27.72
CA THR A 11 -4.52 -15.94 -28.86
C THR A 11 -3.35 -15.06 -29.35
N ASN A 12 -2.09 -15.39 -28.99
CA ASN A 12 -0.87 -14.85 -29.60
C ASN A 12 -0.47 -13.41 -29.16
N ILE A 13 -0.44 -13.15 -27.84
CA ILE A 13 -0.07 -11.86 -27.22
C ILE A 13 1.47 -11.70 -27.06
N GLU A 14 2.27 -12.73 -27.37
CA GLU A 14 3.73 -12.75 -27.14
C GLU A 14 4.54 -11.60 -27.80
N LYS A 15 3.95 -10.89 -28.78
CA LYS A 15 4.65 -9.86 -29.57
C LYS A 15 4.96 -8.57 -28.80
N GLU A 16 4.22 -8.24 -27.74
CA GLU A 16 4.42 -6.98 -26.99
C GLU A 16 5.42 -7.09 -25.82
N SER A 17 5.72 -8.30 -25.32
CA SER A 17 6.58 -8.52 -24.14
C SER A 17 8.07 -8.23 -24.39
N LYS A 18 8.54 -8.33 -25.65
CA LYS A 18 9.95 -8.07 -26.01
C LYS A 18 10.35 -6.60 -25.94
N GLU A 19 9.44 -5.67 -26.28
CA GLU A 19 9.74 -4.23 -26.26
C GLU A 19 9.91 -3.66 -24.84
N LEU A 20 9.33 -4.32 -23.83
CA LEU A 20 9.38 -3.86 -22.44
C LEU A 20 10.56 -4.39 -21.63
N GLN A 21 11.40 -5.28 -22.18
CA GLN A 21 12.49 -5.87 -21.40
C GLN A 21 13.55 -4.86 -20.98
N GLU A 22 13.88 -3.90 -21.85
CA GLU A 22 14.80 -2.83 -21.50
C GLU A 22 14.27 -1.97 -20.35
N PHE A 23 12.96 -1.71 -20.34
CA PHE A 23 12.30 -1.03 -19.24
C PHE A 23 12.39 -1.84 -17.94
N TYR A 24 12.04 -3.13 -17.95
CA TYR A 24 12.14 -3.98 -16.76
C TYR A 24 13.58 -4.08 -16.22
N ASN A 25 14.57 -4.17 -17.10
CA ASN A 25 15.98 -4.14 -16.71
C ASN A 25 16.37 -2.81 -16.07
N SER A 26 15.89 -1.68 -16.61
CA SER A 26 16.10 -0.35 -16.04
C SER A 26 15.46 -0.20 -14.64
N VAL A 27 14.27 -0.75 -14.43
CA VAL A 27 13.61 -0.75 -13.11
C VAL A 27 14.37 -1.63 -12.13
N ARG A 28 14.79 -2.84 -12.53
CA ARG A 28 15.61 -3.73 -11.70
C ARG A 28 16.92 -3.08 -11.26
N LEU A 29 17.62 -2.40 -12.18
CA LEU A 29 18.86 -1.71 -11.88
C LEU A 29 18.67 -0.56 -10.89
N ARG A 30 17.58 0.20 -11.02
CA ARG A 30 17.24 1.28 -10.07
C ARG A 30 16.85 0.71 -8.70
N ALA A 31 16.19 -0.45 -8.67
CA ALA A 31 15.79 -1.10 -7.43
C ALA A 31 16.94 -1.82 -6.70
N SER A 32 17.95 -2.35 -7.42
CA SER A 32 18.98 -3.24 -6.86
C SER A 32 19.90 -2.62 -5.81
N GLY A 33 19.88 -1.29 -5.67
CA GLY A 33 20.65 -0.56 -4.64
C GLY A 33 19.81 0.11 -3.56
N ILE A 34 18.48 -0.04 -3.58
CA ILE A 34 17.59 0.69 -2.68
C ILE A 34 17.36 -0.11 -1.39
N ILE A 35 18.01 0.36 -0.34
CA ILE A 35 17.94 -0.20 1.02
C ILE A 35 17.11 0.66 1.99
N SER A 36 16.85 1.93 1.68
CA SER A 36 16.05 2.80 2.57
C SER A 36 14.56 2.84 2.18
N PRO A 37 13.64 2.86 3.15
CA PRO A 37 12.20 2.99 2.89
C PRO A 37 11.84 4.24 2.08
N LEU A 38 12.49 5.37 2.39
CA LEU A 38 12.28 6.64 1.68
C LEU A 38 12.69 6.54 0.20
N ALA A 39 13.83 5.92 -0.10
CA ALA A 39 14.27 5.73 -1.48
C ALA A 39 13.36 4.77 -2.25
N ARG A 40 12.79 3.75 -1.58
CA ARG A 40 11.81 2.84 -2.18
C ARG A 40 10.51 3.56 -2.52
N GLN A 41 10.02 4.41 -1.63
CA GLN A 41 8.83 5.22 -1.88
C GLN A 41 9.07 6.24 -3.01
N ASN A 42 10.23 6.89 -3.03
CA ASN A 42 10.62 7.79 -4.13
C ASN A 42 10.73 7.05 -5.47
N LEU A 43 11.24 5.81 -5.50
CA LEU A 43 11.24 5.00 -6.71
C LEU A 43 9.81 4.74 -7.19
N ILE A 44 8.89 4.38 -6.30
CA ILE A 44 7.48 4.12 -6.64
C ILE A 44 6.81 5.39 -7.18
N ILE A 45 7.00 6.54 -6.54
CA ILE A 45 6.52 7.84 -7.02
C ILE A 45 7.10 8.14 -8.40
N THR A 46 8.40 7.96 -8.58
CA THR A 46 9.06 8.21 -9.87
C THR A 46 8.54 7.27 -10.96
N LEU A 47 8.31 5.99 -10.65
CA LEU A 47 7.71 5.04 -11.60
C LEU A 47 6.28 5.44 -11.95
N TYR A 48 5.51 5.89 -10.94
CA TYR A 48 4.17 6.43 -11.14
C TYR A 48 4.17 7.62 -12.10
N GLU A 49 4.97 8.64 -11.85
CA GLU A 49 5.03 9.85 -12.68
C GLU A 49 5.65 9.60 -14.07
N SER A 50 6.73 8.84 -14.13
CA SER A 50 7.51 8.67 -15.37
C SER A 50 6.90 7.66 -16.32
N PHE A 51 6.22 6.62 -15.81
CA PHE A 51 5.64 5.56 -16.61
C PHE A 51 4.11 5.63 -16.57
N PHE A 52 3.49 5.60 -15.40
CA PHE A 52 2.03 5.42 -15.31
C PHE A 52 1.25 6.68 -15.70
N ALA A 53 1.66 7.87 -15.26
CA ALA A 53 1.02 9.12 -15.66
C ALA A 53 1.17 9.40 -17.17
N LYS A 54 2.23 8.88 -17.80
CA LYS A 54 2.43 9.01 -19.25
C LYS A 54 1.69 7.93 -20.05
N ALA A 55 1.79 6.66 -19.64
CA ALA A 55 1.19 5.52 -20.32
C ALA A 55 -0.33 5.46 -20.16
N PHE A 56 -0.85 5.95 -19.02
CA PHE A 56 -2.27 5.89 -18.68
C PHE A 56 -2.86 7.28 -18.42
N LYS A 57 -2.44 8.32 -19.15
CA LYS A 57 -2.83 9.72 -18.91
C LYS A 57 -4.34 9.94 -18.71
N LYS A 58 -5.19 9.36 -19.58
CA LYS A 58 -6.66 9.42 -19.45
C LYS A 58 -7.19 8.73 -18.19
N THR A 59 -6.51 7.67 -17.76
CA THR A 59 -6.86 6.92 -16.55
C THR A 59 -6.35 7.69 -15.34
N THR A 60 -5.11 8.17 -15.28
CA THR A 60 -4.58 8.95 -14.15
C THR A 60 -5.34 10.24 -13.88
N ASP A 61 -5.73 10.98 -14.93
CA ASP A 61 -6.54 12.19 -14.81
C ASP A 61 -7.93 11.90 -14.21
N ARG A 62 -8.45 10.66 -14.40
CA ARG A 62 -9.71 10.17 -13.81
C ARG A 62 -9.53 9.47 -12.47
N LEU A 63 -8.37 8.86 -12.23
CA LEU A 63 -8.07 8.05 -11.04
C LEU A 63 -7.73 8.91 -9.82
N GLY A 64 -7.28 10.15 -10.03
CA GLY A 64 -7.13 11.13 -8.94
C GLY A 64 -6.34 10.58 -7.75
N ILE A 65 -5.20 9.92 -8.00
CA ILE A 65 -4.33 9.45 -6.91
C ILE A 65 -3.75 10.68 -6.21
N VAL A 66 -4.36 11.05 -5.10
CA VAL A 66 -3.98 12.18 -4.27
C VAL A 66 -3.00 11.70 -3.21
N TYR A 67 -1.86 12.36 -3.13
CA TYR A 67 -0.94 12.17 -2.02
C TYR A 67 -1.38 13.08 -0.87
N THR A 68 -1.93 12.48 0.19
CA THR A 68 -2.23 13.19 1.43
C THR A 68 -0.92 13.62 2.10
N PRO A 69 -0.75 14.91 2.48
CA PRO A 69 0.42 15.37 3.21
C PRO A 69 0.62 14.55 4.49
N VAL A 70 1.87 14.17 4.78
CA VAL A 70 2.21 13.28 5.89
C VAL A 70 1.82 13.92 7.23
N GLU A 71 1.97 15.23 7.36
CA GLU A 71 1.65 16.00 8.56
C GLU A 71 0.15 15.91 8.90
N VAL A 72 -0.71 15.90 7.87
CA VAL A 72 -2.17 15.76 8.04
C VAL A 72 -2.52 14.35 8.49
N VAL A 73 -1.89 13.35 7.87
CA VAL A 73 -2.08 11.94 8.23
C VAL A 73 -1.66 11.68 9.67
N ASP A 74 -0.48 12.16 10.05
CA ASP A 74 0.05 12.01 11.40
C ASP A 74 -0.85 12.69 12.44
N PHE A 75 -1.31 13.91 12.15
CA PHE A 75 -2.24 14.62 13.03
C PHE A 75 -3.52 13.80 13.29
N ILE A 76 -4.13 13.23 12.24
CA ILE A 76 -5.33 12.41 12.36
C ILE A 76 -5.06 11.16 13.20
N ILE A 77 -3.96 10.44 12.94
CA ILE A 77 -3.61 9.21 13.66
C ILE A 77 -3.47 9.48 15.16
N HIS A 78 -2.71 10.52 15.54
CA HIS A 78 -2.52 10.85 16.95
C HIS A 78 -3.80 11.36 17.61
N SER A 79 -4.60 12.15 16.88
CA SER A 79 -5.89 12.64 17.39
C SER A 79 -6.87 11.50 17.66
N VAL A 80 -6.93 10.49 16.78
CA VAL A 80 -7.79 9.32 16.98
C VAL A 80 -7.34 8.50 18.19
N ASP A 81 -6.02 8.30 18.36
CA ASP A 81 -5.48 7.59 19.51
C ASP A 81 -5.75 8.32 20.84
N ASP A 82 -5.64 9.64 20.86
CA ASP A 82 -5.97 10.47 22.02
C ASP A 82 -7.46 10.35 22.39
N VAL A 83 -8.37 10.38 21.40
CA VAL A 83 -9.80 10.14 21.63
C VAL A 83 -10.05 8.73 22.17
N LEU A 84 -9.40 7.70 21.61
CA LEU A 84 -9.52 6.33 22.09
C LEU A 84 -9.10 6.19 23.57
N ARG A 85 -8.03 6.87 23.97
CA ARG A 85 -7.53 6.84 25.35
C ARG A 85 -8.47 7.54 26.30
N ASN A 86 -8.93 8.73 25.95
CA ASN A 86 -9.73 9.58 26.84
C ASN A 86 -11.16 9.07 26.99
N GLU A 87 -11.78 8.61 25.90
CA GLU A 87 -13.21 8.27 25.89
C GLU A 87 -13.46 6.77 26.12
N PHE A 88 -12.50 5.90 25.76
CA PHE A 88 -12.71 4.45 25.76
C PHE A 88 -11.68 3.67 26.59
N GLY A 89 -10.64 4.33 27.13
CA GLY A 89 -9.55 3.65 27.84
C GLY A 89 -8.80 2.65 26.96
N LYS A 90 -8.76 2.89 25.64
CA LYS A 90 -8.11 2.05 24.63
C LYS A 90 -7.09 2.87 23.83
N SER A 91 -6.34 2.20 22.98
CA SER A 91 -5.43 2.84 22.02
C SER A 91 -5.58 2.17 20.65
N LEU A 92 -5.07 2.80 19.59
CA LEU A 92 -4.94 2.20 18.27
C LEU A 92 -4.13 0.90 18.31
N GLY A 93 -3.18 0.76 19.24
CA GLY A 93 -2.41 -0.45 19.47
C GLY A 93 -3.12 -1.54 20.27
N SER A 94 -4.28 -1.26 20.86
CA SER A 94 -5.01 -2.24 21.68
C SER A 94 -5.59 -3.36 20.81
N ARG A 95 -5.45 -4.61 21.27
CA ARG A 95 -6.08 -5.77 20.63
C ARG A 95 -7.61 -5.65 20.65
N GLY A 96 -8.25 -6.01 19.54
CA GLY A 96 -9.69 -5.92 19.36
C GLY A 96 -10.19 -4.53 18.98
N VAL A 97 -9.29 -3.55 18.80
CA VAL A 97 -9.61 -2.27 18.15
C VAL A 97 -9.31 -2.42 16.66
N SER A 98 -10.32 -2.70 15.85
CA SER A 98 -10.16 -2.80 14.40
C SER A 98 -10.04 -1.43 13.73
N ILE A 99 -9.12 -1.29 12.80
CA ILE A 99 -8.82 -0.07 12.06
C ILE A 99 -9.07 -0.36 10.57
N LEU A 100 -9.89 0.46 9.94
CA LEU A 100 -10.22 0.35 8.52
C LEU A 100 -9.88 1.67 7.82
N ASP A 101 -9.07 1.56 6.77
CA ASP A 101 -8.91 2.60 5.77
C ASP A 101 -9.70 2.22 4.51
N PRO A 102 -10.92 2.75 4.31
CA PRO A 102 -11.78 2.33 3.20
C PRO A 102 -11.32 2.84 1.83
N PHE A 103 -10.38 3.78 1.77
CA PHE A 103 -9.91 4.42 0.55
C PHE A 103 -8.39 4.60 0.62
N THR A 104 -7.67 3.49 0.70
CA THR A 104 -6.28 3.53 1.17
C THR A 104 -5.31 4.20 0.20
N GLY A 105 -5.68 4.34 -1.08
CA GLY A 105 -4.85 4.95 -2.09
C GLY A 105 -3.51 4.20 -2.18
N THR A 106 -2.42 4.89 -1.83
CA THR A 106 -1.07 4.29 -1.80
C THR A 106 -0.67 3.70 -0.44
N GLY A 107 -1.62 3.55 0.49
CA GLY A 107 -1.42 2.95 1.80
C GLY A 107 -0.91 3.90 2.89
N THR A 108 -0.97 5.22 2.68
CA THR A 108 -0.29 6.20 3.54
C THR A 108 -0.76 6.17 4.98
N PHE A 109 -2.07 6.10 5.25
CA PHE A 109 -2.58 6.02 6.63
C PHE A 109 -2.07 4.77 7.35
N ILE A 110 -2.07 3.62 6.67
CA ILE A 110 -1.61 2.37 7.26
C ILE A 110 -0.10 2.39 7.50
N THR A 111 0.71 2.87 6.56
CA THR A 111 2.17 2.95 6.77
C THR A 111 2.54 3.91 7.89
N ARG A 112 1.89 5.08 7.95
CA ARG A 112 2.10 6.05 9.04
C ARG A 112 1.63 5.51 10.38
N LEU A 113 0.53 4.76 10.44
CA LEU A 113 0.07 4.09 11.64
C LEU A 113 1.14 3.12 12.16
N LEU A 114 1.70 2.26 11.31
CA LEU A 114 2.75 1.33 11.70
C LEU A 114 4.01 2.06 12.20
N GLN A 115 4.33 3.22 11.63
CA GLN A 115 5.50 4.05 11.98
C GLN A 115 5.26 4.99 13.19
N SER A 116 4.04 5.11 13.69
CA SER A 116 3.64 6.12 14.69
C SER A 116 4.16 5.86 16.10
N ASN A 117 4.68 4.67 16.39
CA ASN A 117 4.99 4.16 17.74
C ASN A 117 3.77 4.04 18.68
N LEU A 118 2.54 4.13 18.16
CA LEU A 118 1.31 3.94 18.94
C LEU A 118 0.96 2.45 19.14
N ILE A 119 1.51 1.58 18.29
CA ILE A 119 1.41 0.13 18.39
C ILE A 119 2.72 -0.40 18.98
N LYS A 120 2.64 -1.13 20.09
CA LYS A 120 3.82 -1.71 20.73
C LYS A 120 4.39 -2.84 19.86
N PRO A 121 5.73 -3.05 19.84
CA PRO A 121 6.34 -4.11 19.04
C PRO A 121 5.75 -5.50 19.28
N GLU A 122 5.40 -5.84 20.53
CA GLU A 122 4.79 -7.13 20.90
C GLU A 122 3.37 -7.34 20.37
N ASP A 123 2.65 -6.26 20.03
CA ASP A 123 1.30 -6.32 19.49
C ASP A 123 1.26 -6.06 17.97
N MET A 124 2.37 -5.61 17.38
CA MET A 124 2.46 -5.20 15.97
C MET A 124 2.05 -6.32 15.01
N GLU A 125 2.57 -7.54 15.19
CA GLU A 125 2.24 -8.66 14.31
C GLU A 125 0.75 -9.04 14.41
N TYR A 126 0.20 -9.07 15.63
CA TYR A 126 -1.21 -9.38 15.83
C TYR A 126 -2.09 -8.33 15.12
N LYS A 127 -1.79 -7.05 15.33
CA LYS A 127 -2.51 -5.93 14.71
C LYS A 127 -2.44 -6.00 13.19
N PHE A 128 -1.24 -6.20 12.64
CA PHE A 128 -1.01 -6.33 11.20
C PHE A 128 -1.79 -7.49 10.57
N ARG A 129 -1.90 -8.62 11.29
CA ARG A 129 -2.57 -9.83 10.80
C ARG A 129 -4.08 -9.85 10.99
N HIS A 130 -4.64 -9.04 11.89
CA HIS A 130 -6.02 -9.24 12.33
C HIS A 130 -6.85 -7.96 12.43
N ASP A 131 -6.26 -6.86 12.87
CA ASP A 131 -7.03 -5.67 13.27
C ASP A 131 -6.81 -4.47 12.34
N ILE A 132 -5.98 -4.59 11.31
CA ILE A 132 -5.71 -3.52 10.34
C ILE A 132 -6.24 -3.95 8.98
N HIS A 133 -7.10 -3.13 8.40
CA HIS A 133 -7.79 -3.39 7.15
C HIS A 133 -7.68 -2.18 6.23
N ALA A 134 -7.58 -2.44 4.93
CA ALA A 134 -7.52 -1.42 3.91
C ALA A 134 -8.33 -1.84 2.68
N ASN A 135 -8.97 -0.90 2.01
CA ASN A 135 -9.64 -1.16 0.74
C ASN A 135 -9.20 -0.14 -0.30
N GLU A 136 -9.17 -0.57 -1.56
CA GLU A 136 -8.90 0.29 -2.70
C GLU A 136 -9.67 -0.23 -3.91
N ILE A 137 -10.20 0.68 -4.73
CA ILE A 137 -10.94 0.33 -5.96
C ILE A 137 -10.01 0.32 -7.18
N VAL A 138 -8.92 1.11 -7.14
CA VAL A 138 -7.96 1.27 -8.24
C VAL A 138 -6.86 0.22 -8.14
N LEU A 139 -6.80 -0.71 -9.12
CA LEU A 139 -5.84 -1.82 -9.13
C LEU A 139 -4.37 -1.40 -8.95
N LEU A 140 -3.95 -0.30 -9.58
CA LEU A 140 -2.57 0.19 -9.45
C LEU A 140 -2.28 0.71 -8.03
N ALA A 141 -3.20 1.50 -7.47
CA ALA A 141 -3.08 2.03 -6.12
C ALA A 141 -3.08 0.89 -5.09
N TYR A 142 -3.95 -0.11 -5.29
CA TYR A 142 -3.99 -1.35 -4.51
C TYR A 142 -2.63 -2.05 -4.44
N TYR A 143 -1.96 -2.25 -5.59
CA TYR A 143 -0.63 -2.89 -5.59
C TYR A 143 0.42 -2.05 -4.88
N ILE A 144 0.40 -0.72 -5.08
CA ILE A 144 1.32 0.20 -4.41
C ILE A 144 1.10 0.15 -2.89
N ALA A 145 -0.16 0.21 -2.43
CA ALA A 145 -0.52 0.13 -1.02
C ALA A 145 -0.06 -1.19 -0.39
N ALA A 146 -0.33 -2.34 -1.02
CA ALA A 146 0.10 -3.64 -0.52
C ALA A 146 1.63 -3.69 -0.31
N ILE A 147 2.40 -3.30 -1.33
CA ILE A 147 3.86 -3.28 -1.27
C ILE A 147 4.37 -2.31 -0.20
N ASN A 148 3.78 -1.12 -0.10
CA ASN A 148 4.19 -0.11 0.88
C ASN A 148 3.92 -0.56 2.32
N ILE A 149 2.73 -1.13 2.58
CA ILE A 149 2.32 -1.61 3.90
C ILE A 149 3.23 -2.75 4.34
N GLU A 150 3.43 -3.75 3.49
CA GLU A 150 4.30 -4.90 3.77
C GLU A 150 5.75 -4.46 3.96
N SER A 151 6.28 -3.64 3.06
CA SER A 151 7.66 -3.14 3.17
C SER A 151 7.87 -2.31 4.44
N THR A 152 6.86 -1.55 4.86
CA THR A 152 6.93 -0.77 6.10
C THR A 152 6.96 -1.68 7.31
N TYR A 153 6.06 -2.66 7.37
CA TYR A 153 6.04 -3.67 8.44
C TYR A 153 7.40 -4.38 8.55
N HIS A 154 7.95 -4.89 7.45
CA HIS A 154 9.24 -5.61 7.45
C HIS A 154 10.46 -4.72 7.70
N SER A 155 10.33 -3.40 7.55
CA SER A 155 11.37 -2.47 7.98
C SER A 155 11.39 -2.25 9.49
N LEU A 156 10.24 -2.39 10.15
CA LEU A 156 10.05 -2.21 11.59
C LEU A 156 10.24 -3.51 12.36
N MET A 157 9.72 -4.61 11.80
CA MET A 157 9.74 -5.94 12.40
C MET A 157 10.79 -6.81 11.70
N LYS A 158 11.73 -7.36 12.48
CA LYS A 158 12.68 -8.35 11.98
C LYS A 158 12.02 -9.72 11.94
N GLY A 159 12.08 -10.41 10.82
CA GLY A 159 11.50 -11.75 10.70
C GLY A 159 11.35 -12.21 9.26
N GLU A 160 10.61 -13.30 9.08
CA GLU A 160 10.22 -13.79 7.76
C GLU A 160 9.18 -12.86 7.13
N TYR A 161 9.15 -12.87 5.79
CA TYR A 161 8.15 -12.12 5.05
C TYR A 161 6.74 -12.64 5.34
N ILE A 162 5.85 -11.72 5.65
CA ILE A 162 4.42 -11.93 5.91
C ILE A 162 3.65 -10.99 4.99
N PRO A 163 2.73 -11.51 4.16
CA PRO A 163 1.91 -10.68 3.30
C PRO A 163 0.78 -9.99 4.08
N PHE A 164 0.40 -8.79 3.65
CA PHE A 164 -0.73 -8.05 4.22
C PHE A 164 -2.05 -8.56 3.61
N LYS A 165 -2.67 -9.54 4.28
CA LYS A 165 -3.87 -10.23 3.76
C LYS A 165 -5.16 -9.41 3.79
N HIS A 166 -5.18 -8.32 4.55
CA HIS A 166 -6.38 -7.52 4.82
C HIS A 166 -6.46 -6.25 3.97
N ILE A 167 -5.91 -6.30 2.75
CA ILE A 167 -6.17 -5.31 1.71
C ILE A 167 -7.19 -5.86 0.70
N GLY A 168 -8.31 -5.16 0.51
CA GLY A 168 -9.35 -5.52 -0.44
C GLY A 168 -9.27 -4.69 -1.73
N LEU A 169 -9.36 -5.34 -2.89
CA LEU A 169 -9.62 -4.67 -4.17
C LEU A 169 -11.14 -4.63 -4.39
N THR A 170 -11.79 -3.55 -3.99
CA THR A 170 -13.25 -3.46 -3.93
C THR A 170 -13.75 -2.03 -4.04
N ASP A 171 -14.99 -1.88 -4.51
CA ASP A 171 -15.79 -0.70 -4.23
C ASP A 171 -16.38 -0.84 -2.81
N THR A 172 -15.99 0.03 -1.89
CA THR A 172 -16.45 -0.05 -0.49
C THR A 172 -17.92 0.32 -0.32
N PHE A 173 -18.52 1.04 -1.26
CA PHE A 173 -19.95 1.37 -1.23
C PHE A 173 -20.85 0.21 -1.68
N LEU A 174 -20.28 -0.78 -2.37
CA LEU A 174 -21.00 -1.96 -2.86
C LEU A 174 -20.75 -3.22 -2.03
N MET A 175 -20.09 -3.10 -0.87
CA MET A 175 -19.93 -4.19 0.09
C MET A 175 -21.23 -4.34 0.91
N LEU A 176 -22.21 -5.05 0.35
CA LEU A 176 -23.42 -5.51 1.04
C LEU A 176 -23.34 -7.01 1.34
#